data_AF-A0A2Y9QZ31-F1
#
_entry.id   AF-A0A2Y9QZ31-F1
#
_cell.length_a   1.000
_cell.length_b   1.000
_cell.length_c   1.000
_cell.angle_alpha   90.00
_cell.angle_beta   90.00
_cell.angle_gamma   90.00
#
_symmetry.space_group_name_H-M   'P 1'
#
loop_
_entity.id
_entity.type
_entity.pdbx_description
1 polymer ?
#
loop_
_entity_poly.entity_id
_entity_poly.type
_entity_poly.pdbx_seq_one_letter_code
_entity_poly.pdbx_strand_id
1 'polypeptide(L)'
;MEGFGHAEIWFLSSRSIQEKLEADRQYRVTWYTSWSPCAECAQEVTTFLGKHHNVSLRIFAARLYYSKKRARWQGLRALQEAGAHIRVVTSGASSSEPWGLLFPLLPLHNGFSVYMDPDTFIYNFKNNPLGTGKYQTYLCYEVQLMNGNSGVLQNWIKGFLCNQSDPDPQLCCHAELCFLDWISSWQLYPGQHYSITWFLSWSPCPDCAQEVAAFLQRNSHVRLYIFAARIHDCCEGYEEGLRSLDNAGTNIGIMTYREFEYCWRAFVDNQLWPFKPWRGLKRNHEFMSNQLQRILQ
;
A
#
# COMPACT_ATOMS: atom_id res chain seq x y z
N MET A 1 17.59 15.93 -24.54
CA MET A 1 17.80 14.47 -24.65
C MET A 1 16.43 13.83 -24.72
N GLU A 2 16.22 13.10 -25.81
CA GLU A 2 14.94 12.68 -26.37
C GLU A 2 14.20 11.67 -25.48
N GLY A 3 12.92 11.97 -25.21
CA GLY A 3 12.05 11.10 -24.43
C GLY A 3 11.59 9.92 -25.28
N PHE A 4 11.89 8.70 -24.83
CA PHE A 4 11.19 7.51 -25.30
C PHE A 4 9.69 7.73 -25.08
N GLY A 5 8.93 7.90 -26.18
CA GLY A 5 7.51 8.22 -26.11
C GLY A 5 6.72 7.08 -25.47
N HIS A 6 6.17 7.31 -24.28
CA HIS A 6 5.30 6.38 -23.59
C HIS A 6 4.00 6.17 -24.38
N ALA A 7 3.43 4.95 -24.35
CA ALA A 7 2.30 4.55 -25.19
C ALA A 7 1.05 5.42 -24.94
N GLU A 8 0.88 5.88 -23.71
CA GLU A 8 -0.19 6.78 -23.29
C GLU A 8 -0.12 8.10 -24.06
N ILE A 9 1.08 8.68 -24.20
CA ILE A 9 1.28 9.95 -24.90
C ILE A 9 1.07 9.78 -26.41
N TRP A 10 1.49 8.65 -26.99
CA TRP A 10 1.21 8.32 -28.38
C TRP A 10 -0.29 8.20 -28.67
N PHE A 11 -1.05 7.59 -27.77
CA PHE A 11 -2.50 7.52 -27.92
C PHE A 11 -3.10 8.93 -27.91
N LEU A 12 -2.76 9.75 -26.91
CA LEU A 12 -3.29 11.11 -26.76
C LEU A 12 -2.94 12.02 -27.93
N SER A 13 -1.75 11.87 -28.50
CA SER A 13 -1.26 12.69 -29.63
C SER A 13 -1.70 12.17 -31.01
N SER A 14 -2.40 11.03 -31.08
CA SER A 14 -2.84 10.48 -32.35
C SER A 14 -3.92 11.37 -33.00
N ARG A 15 -3.80 11.65 -34.30
CA ARG A 15 -4.79 12.46 -35.05
C ARG A 15 -6.20 11.89 -34.95
N SER A 16 -6.33 10.57 -34.91
CA SER A 16 -7.63 9.90 -34.73
C SER A 16 -8.31 10.24 -33.42
N ILE A 17 -7.57 10.60 -32.37
CA ILE A 17 -8.13 11.02 -31.08
C ILE A 17 -8.33 12.53 -31.05
N GLN A 18 -7.37 13.32 -31.56
CA GLN A 18 -7.46 14.78 -31.57
C GLN A 18 -8.55 15.33 -32.51
N GLU A 19 -8.77 14.69 -33.67
CA GLU A 19 -9.64 15.24 -34.73
C GLU A 19 -11.00 14.54 -34.82
N LYS A 20 -11.17 13.32 -34.29
CA LYS A 20 -12.42 12.55 -34.45
C LYS A 20 -13.31 12.46 -33.22
N LEU A 21 -12.89 13.00 -32.08
CA LEU A 21 -13.74 13.01 -30.87
C LEU A 21 -14.77 14.13 -30.96
N GLU A 22 -15.86 13.84 -31.67
CA GLU A 22 -17.03 14.73 -31.80
C GLU A 22 -17.68 14.99 -30.42
N ALA A 23 -18.01 16.25 -30.12
CA ALA A 23 -18.47 16.67 -28.79
C ALA A 23 -19.86 16.13 -28.39
N ASP A 24 -20.69 15.75 -29.37
CA ASP A 24 -22.05 15.25 -29.17
C ASP A 24 -22.11 13.73 -28.96
N ARG A 25 -21.00 13.01 -29.11
CA ARG A 25 -20.91 11.55 -28.98
C ARG A 25 -20.16 11.14 -27.72
N GLN A 26 -20.59 10.03 -27.14
CA GLN A 26 -19.95 9.40 -25.98
C GLN A 26 -19.01 8.29 -26.43
N TYR A 27 -17.79 8.31 -25.93
CA TYR A 27 -16.74 7.34 -26.27
C TYR A 27 -16.32 6.53 -25.05
N ARG A 28 -16.13 5.23 -25.25
CA ARG A 28 -15.54 4.34 -24.24
C ARG A 28 -14.23 3.80 -24.76
N VAL A 29 -13.13 4.23 -24.14
CA VAL A 29 -11.78 3.78 -24.47
C VAL A 29 -11.35 2.74 -23.44
N THR A 30 -10.75 1.64 -23.91
CA THR A 30 -10.18 0.62 -23.03
C THR A 30 -8.74 0.33 -23.43
N TRP A 31 -7.82 0.51 -22.49
CA TRP A 31 -6.41 0.20 -22.64
C TRP A 31 -6.08 -1.14 -21.98
N TYR A 32 -5.29 -1.94 -22.67
CA TYR A 32 -4.63 -3.12 -22.12
C TYR A 32 -3.13 -2.88 -22.21
N THR A 33 -2.49 -2.61 -21.08
CA THR A 33 -1.08 -2.22 -21.03
C THR A 33 -0.25 -3.21 -20.23
N SER A 34 1.02 -3.37 -20.58
CA SER A 34 1.95 -4.20 -19.82
C SER A 34 2.27 -3.60 -18.45
N TRP A 35 2.26 -2.27 -18.36
CA TRP A 35 2.48 -1.51 -17.13
C TRP A 35 1.42 -0.41 -16.98
N SER A 36 1.11 0.00 -15.75
CA SER A 36 0.23 1.15 -15.51
C SER A 36 0.89 2.44 -16.00
N PRO A 37 0.14 3.52 -16.22
CA PRO A 37 0.76 4.81 -16.53
C PRO A 37 1.72 5.26 -15.44
N CYS A 38 2.86 5.83 -15.86
CA CYS A 38 3.73 6.55 -14.93
C CYS A 38 3.04 7.85 -14.45
N ALA A 39 3.54 8.47 -13.39
CA ALA A 39 2.93 9.68 -12.82
C ALA A 39 2.77 10.83 -13.84
N GLU A 40 3.75 11.03 -14.72
CA GLU A 40 3.71 12.06 -15.77
C GLU A 40 2.65 11.74 -16.83
N CYS A 41 2.61 10.50 -17.34
CA CYS A 41 1.56 10.07 -18.26
C CYS A 41 0.18 10.12 -17.64
N ALA A 42 0.06 9.76 -16.36
CA ALA A 42 -1.19 9.84 -15.64
C ALA A 42 -1.72 11.28 -15.57
N GLN A 43 -0.84 12.26 -15.36
CA GLN A 43 -1.20 13.68 -15.37
C GLN A 43 -1.67 14.16 -16.74
N GLU A 44 -1.00 13.75 -17.82
CA GLU A 44 -1.40 14.10 -19.18
C GLU A 44 -2.76 13.50 -19.55
N VAL A 45 -2.98 12.24 -19.20
CA VAL A 45 -4.28 11.57 -19.42
C VAL A 45 -5.37 12.19 -18.57
N THR A 46 -5.08 12.58 -17.32
CA THR A 46 -6.01 13.32 -16.45
C THR A 46 -6.42 14.64 -17.10
N THR A 47 -5.45 15.38 -17.64
CA THR A 47 -5.68 16.65 -18.34
C THR A 47 -6.54 16.45 -19.58
N PHE A 48 -6.31 15.37 -20.33
CA PHE A 48 -7.13 15.01 -21.48
C PHE A 48 -8.58 14.70 -21.08
N LEU A 49 -8.80 13.87 -20.05
CA LEU A 49 -10.16 13.55 -19.57
C LEU A 49 -10.90 14.77 -19.03
N GLY A 50 -10.18 15.70 -18.40
CA GLY A 50 -10.72 16.99 -17.98
C GLY A 50 -11.18 17.89 -19.13
N LYS A 51 -10.58 17.76 -20.32
CA LYS A 51 -11.01 18.49 -21.53
C LYS A 51 -12.11 17.76 -22.31
N HIS A 52 -12.14 16.44 -22.23
CA HIS A 52 -13.03 15.58 -23.01
C HIS A 52 -14.00 14.80 -22.10
N HIS A 53 -14.97 15.51 -21.51
CA HIS A 53 -15.98 14.91 -20.61
C HIS A 53 -16.85 13.83 -21.26
N ASN A 54 -16.85 13.75 -22.59
CA ASN A 54 -17.55 12.73 -23.37
C ASN A 54 -16.75 11.43 -23.56
N VAL A 55 -15.58 11.30 -22.92
CA VAL A 55 -14.71 10.12 -22.99
C VAL A 55 -14.63 9.44 -21.63
N SER A 56 -15.00 8.16 -21.57
CA SER A 56 -14.75 7.28 -20.42
C SER A 56 -13.57 6.37 -20.71
N LEU A 57 -12.56 6.38 -19.84
CA LEU A 57 -11.35 5.58 -20.00
C LEU A 57 -11.30 4.42 -18.99
N ARG A 58 -10.98 3.23 -19.49
CA ARG A 58 -10.68 2.04 -18.68
C ARG A 58 -9.26 1.58 -18.96
N ILE A 59 -8.49 1.31 -17.92
CA ILE A 59 -7.10 0.87 -18.04
C ILE A 59 -6.97 -0.47 -17.33
N PHE A 60 -6.57 -1.49 -18.07
CA PHE A 60 -6.18 -2.79 -17.55
C PHE A 60 -4.67 -2.95 -17.71
N ALA A 61 -3.94 -2.80 -16.62
CA ALA A 61 -2.49 -2.93 -16.60
C ALA A 61 -2.08 -4.31 -16.09
N ALA A 62 -1.12 -4.97 -16.72
CA ALA A 62 -0.61 -6.26 -16.22
C ALA A 62 0.26 -6.07 -14.95
N ARG A 63 0.93 -4.92 -14.83
CA ARG A 63 1.84 -4.57 -13.73
C ARG A 63 1.71 -3.09 -13.36
N LEU A 64 2.07 -2.72 -12.14
CA LEU A 64 2.14 -1.32 -11.72
C LEU A 64 3.49 -0.72 -12.09
N TYR A 65 3.50 0.40 -12.82
CA TYR A 65 4.73 1.10 -13.20
C TYR A 65 5.34 1.85 -12.02
N TYR A 66 6.66 1.80 -11.94
CA TYR A 66 7.46 2.45 -10.91
C TYR A 66 8.35 3.52 -11.55
N SER A 67 8.17 4.79 -11.15
CA SER A 67 9.13 5.85 -11.50
C SER A 67 9.90 6.26 -10.25
N LYS A 68 11.14 6.73 -10.42
CA LYS A 68 12.01 7.18 -9.31
C LYS A 68 11.44 8.36 -8.51
N LYS A 69 10.28 8.91 -8.88
CA LYS A 69 9.64 10.06 -8.23
C LYS A 69 8.55 9.59 -7.27
N ARG A 70 8.61 10.05 -6.01
CA ARG A 70 7.55 9.96 -4.99
C ARG A 70 6.27 10.64 -5.49
N ALA A 71 5.44 9.96 -6.28
CA ALA A 71 4.13 10.46 -6.74
C ALA A 71 3.27 9.39 -7.45
N ARG A 72 3.59 8.09 -7.28
CA ARG A 72 2.96 7.01 -8.07
C ARG A 72 1.44 6.98 -7.87
N TRP A 73 1.01 6.94 -6.61
CA TRP A 73 -0.41 6.89 -6.27
C TRP A 73 -1.12 8.22 -6.50
N GLN A 74 -0.40 9.34 -6.49
CA GLN A 74 -0.98 10.65 -6.82
C GLN A 74 -1.45 10.68 -8.28
N GLY A 75 -0.61 10.22 -9.22
CA GLY A 75 -0.99 10.15 -10.63
C GLY A 75 -2.16 9.21 -10.90
N LEU A 76 -2.12 7.98 -10.35
CA LEU A 76 -3.21 7.01 -10.51
C LEU A 76 -4.51 7.47 -9.85
N ARG A 77 -4.43 8.19 -8.72
CA ARG A 77 -5.60 8.81 -8.08
C ARG A 77 -6.17 9.94 -8.94
N ALA A 78 -5.34 10.85 -9.42
CA ALA A 78 -5.78 11.96 -10.27
C ALA A 78 -6.51 11.44 -11.51
N LEU A 79 -6.00 10.38 -12.12
CA LEU A 79 -6.68 9.66 -13.20
C LEU A 79 -8.07 9.16 -12.80
N GLN A 80 -8.18 8.55 -11.63
CA GLN A 80 -9.46 8.04 -11.12
C GLN A 80 -10.45 9.17 -10.79
N GLU A 81 -9.98 10.26 -10.19
CA GLU A 81 -10.76 11.46 -9.92
C GLU A 81 -11.25 12.13 -11.22
N ALA A 82 -10.45 12.08 -12.29
CA ALA A 82 -10.86 12.51 -13.62
C ALA A 82 -11.78 11.51 -14.36
N GLY A 83 -12.22 10.43 -13.69
CA GLY A 83 -13.20 9.48 -14.23
C GLY A 83 -12.61 8.28 -14.98
N ALA A 84 -11.30 8.07 -14.91
CA ALA A 84 -10.69 6.83 -15.42
C ALA A 84 -10.90 5.66 -14.45
N HIS A 85 -11.16 4.46 -14.98
CA HIS A 85 -11.20 3.23 -14.19
C HIS A 85 -9.93 2.43 -14.41
N ILE A 86 -9.09 2.28 -13.39
CA ILE A 86 -7.82 1.55 -13.49
C ILE A 86 -7.93 0.23 -12.74
N ARG A 87 -7.48 -0.86 -13.37
CA ARG A 87 -7.39 -2.20 -12.80
C ARG A 87 -6.04 -2.83 -13.13
N VAL A 88 -5.43 -3.49 -12.16
CA VAL A 88 -4.21 -4.29 -12.37
C VAL A 88 -4.63 -5.76 -12.47
N VAL A 89 -4.34 -6.40 -13.60
CA VAL A 89 -4.76 -7.77 -13.91
C VAL A 89 -3.54 -8.68 -13.88
N THR A 90 -3.39 -9.48 -12.83
CA THR A 90 -2.43 -10.58 -12.77
C THR A 90 -3.05 -11.86 -13.33
N SER A 91 -2.25 -12.74 -13.95
CA SER A 91 -2.73 -13.99 -14.55
C SER A 91 -3.48 -14.84 -13.52
N GLY A 92 -4.79 -14.97 -13.68
CA GLY A 92 -5.64 -15.86 -12.87
C GLY A 92 -7.09 -15.42 -12.61
N ALA A 93 -7.52 -14.21 -12.96
CA ALA A 93 -8.85 -13.73 -12.54
C ALA A 93 -9.88 -13.61 -13.67
N SER A 94 -11.06 -14.20 -13.45
CA SER A 94 -12.22 -14.20 -14.35
C SER A 94 -13.00 -12.87 -14.34
N SER A 95 -13.77 -12.63 -15.41
CA SER A 95 -14.23 -11.32 -15.87
C SER A 95 -15.59 -10.84 -15.32
N SER A 96 -16.11 -11.39 -14.22
CA SER A 96 -17.51 -11.15 -13.85
C SER A 96 -17.75 -10.86 -12.36
N GLU A 97 -17.54 -9.62 -11.90
CA GLU A 97 -18.18 -9.12 -10.67
C GLU A 97 -18.58 -7.63 -10.75
N PRO A 98 -19.68 -7.21 -10.07
CA PRO A 98 -20.30 -5.90 -10.24
C PRO A 98 -19.58 -4.78 -9.48
N TRP A 99 -19.70 -3.58 -10.04
CA TRP A 99 -18.98 -2.36 -9.70
C TRP A 99 -19.52 -1.70 -8.43
N GLY A 100 -18.80 -1.85 -7.31
CA GLY A 100 -19.04 -1.14 -6.05
C GLY A 100 -17.95 -0.12 -5.76
N LEU A 101 -18.36 1.08 -5.37
CA LEU A 101 -17.56 2.26 -5.01
C LEU A 101 -16.35 1.91 -4.11
N LEU A 102 -15.13 2.07 -4.64
CA LEU A 102 -13.89 1.95 -3.86
C LEU A 102 -13.03 3.20 -4.08
N PHE A 103 -13.30 4.21 -3.24
CA PHE A 103 -12.36 5.26 -2.91
C PHE A 103 -11.90 5.06 -1.46
N PRO A 104 -10.62 5.32 -1.14
CA PRO A 104 -9.45 5.38 -2.01
C PRO A 104 -8.88 3.97 -2.20
N LEU A 105 -8.43 3.68 -3.42
CA LEU A 105 -7.73 2.46 -3.84
C LEU A 105 -6.98 1.81 -2.66
N LEU A 106 -7.38 0.63 -2.20
CA LEU A 106 -6.44 -0.21 -1.43
C LEU A 106 -5.18 -0.40 -2.31
N PRO A 107 -3.97 -0.52 -1.75
CA PRO A 107 -2.78 -0.92 -2.49
C PRO A 107 -3.11 -2.21 -3.23
N LEU A 108 -3.40 -2.10 -4.52
CA LEU A 108 -3.79 -3.24 -5.34
C LEU A 108 -2.53 -4.09 -5.55
N HIS A 109 -2.34 -5.08 -4.70
CA HIS A 109 -1.43 -6.20 -4.97
C HIS A 109 -2.23 -7.50 -5.05
N ASN A 110 -2.11 -8.17 -6.19
CA ASN A 110 -2.80 -9.39 -6.61
C ASN A 110 -4.31 -9.22 -6.82
N GLY A 111 -4.75 -9.39 -8.07
CA GLY A 111 -6.14 -9.23 -8.47
C GLY A 111 -7.14 -9.81 -7.47
N PHE A 112 -8.19 -9.02 -7.22
CA PHE A 112 -9.45 -9.38 -6.55
C PHE A 112 -9.45 -9.71 -5.06
N SER A 113 -8.34 -10.07 -4.41
CA SER A 113 -8.44 -10.48 -3.01
C SER A 113 -8.14 -9.36 -2.02
N VAL A 114 -9.16 -8.87 -1.33
CA VAL A 114 -9.05 -8.03 -0.11
C VAL A 114 -8.39 -8.83 1.03
N TYR A 115 -8.29 -10.16 0.87
CA TYR A 115 -7.79 -11.10 1.86
C TYR A 115 -6.54 -11.83 1.37
N MET A 116 -5.58 -11.99 2.27
CA MET A 116 -4.37 -12.77 2.09
C MET A 116 -4.69 -14.27 2.10
N ASP A 117 -3.99 -15.04 1.28
CA ASP A 117 -4.04 -16.49 1.34
C ASP A 117 -3.56 -17.02 2.71
N PRO A 118 -4.24 -18.02 3.32
CA PRO A 118 -3.86 -18.61 4.60
C PRO A 118 -2.40 -19.06 4.70
N ASP A 119 -1.88 -19.73 3.68
CA ASP A 119 -0.51 -20.25 3.69
C ASP A 119 0.50 -19.11 3.62
N THR A 120 0.18 -18.08 2.84
CA THR A 120 0.96 -16.83 2.78
C THR A 120 1.04 -16.15 4.14
N PHE A 121 -0.07 -16.07 4.88
CA PHE A 121 -0.08 -15.50 6.23
C PHE A 121 0.78 -16.34 7.19
N ILE A 122 0.54 -17.65 7.26
CA ILE A 122 1.29 -18.54 8.15
C ILE A 122 2.78 -18.51 7.84
N TYR A 123 3.16 -18.55 6.56
CA TYR A 123 4.56 -18.48 6.16
C TYR A 123 5.20 -17.17 6.58
N ASN A 124 4.57 -16.01 6.29
CA ASN A 124 5.21 -14.71 6.49
C ASN A 124 5.11 -14.21 7.94
N PHE A 125 4.00 -14.42 8.64
CA PHE A 125 3.79 -13.89 10.00
C PHE A 125 4.31 -14.81 11.12
N LYS A 126 4.63 -16.07 10.83
CA LYS A 126 5.18 -16.98 11.85
C LYS A 126 6.43 -16.42 12.53
N ASN A 127 6.35 -16.17 13.83
CA ASN A 127 7.34 -15.45 14.63
C ASN A 127 8.56 -16.30 15.06
N ASN A 128 9.07 -17.17 14.18
CA ASN A 128 10.27 -17.93 14.47
C ASN A 128 11.51 -17.01 14.41
N PRO A 129 12.30 -16.89 15.49
CA PRO A 129 13.52 -16.05 15.49
C PRO A 129 14.56 -16.51 14.46
N LEU A 130 14.62 -17.81 14.16
CA LEU A 130 15.53 -18.38 13.15
C LEU A 130 14.91 -18.41 11.75
N GLY A 131 14.07 -17.43 11.41
CA GLY A 131 13.32 -17.37 10.16
C GLY A 131 14.19 -17.15 8.92
N THR A 132 15.07 -18.08 8.59
CA THR A 132 15.87 -18.08 7.35
C THR A 132 14.96 -18.20 6.13
N GLY A 133 15.18 -17.36 5.11
CA GLY A 133 14.51 -17.49 3.80
C GLY A 133 13.22 -16.67 3.59
N LYS A 134 12.89 -15.74 4.50
CA LYS A 134 11.75 -14.83 4.32
C LYS A 134 12.21 -13.46 3.80
N TYR A 135 12.33 -13.36 2.48
CA TYR A 135 12.75 -12.12 1.78
C TYR A 135 11.60 -11.12 1.57
N GLN A 136 10.37 -11.49 1.93
CA GLN A 136 9.21 -10.63 1.80
C GLN A 136 8.77 -10.09 3.17
N THR A 137 8.47 -8.80 3.19
CA THR A 137 7.79 -8.11 4.28
C THR A 137 6.35 -7.88 3.89
N TYR A 138 5.42 -8.46 4.64
CA TYR A 138 3.99 -8.19 4.54
C TYR A 138 3.57 -7.19 5.62
N LEU A 139 2.70 -6.27 5.23
CA LEU A 139 2.15 -5.20 6.06
C LEU A 139 0.62 -5.25 5.92
N CYS A 140 -0.07 -5.72 6.95
CA CYS A 140 -1.51 -5.52 7.08
C CYS A 140 -1.74 -4.19 7.79
N TYR A 141 -2.74 -3.42 7.36
CA TYR A 141 -2.97 -2.10 7.92
C TYR A 141 -4.44 -1.82 8.16
N GLU A 142 -4.69 -0.91 9.10
CA GLU A 142 -5.97 -0.28 9.32
C GLU A 142 -5.78 1.23 9.41
N VAL A 143 -6.67 1.97 8.77
CA VAL A 143 -6.71 3.43 8.78
C VAL A 143 -8.11 3.84 9.24
N GLN A 144 -8.19 4.41 10.43
CA GLN A 144 -9.39 5.00 10.98
C GLN A 144 -9.30 6.52 10.82
N LEU A 145 -10.24 7.08 10.07
CA LEU A 145 -10.38 8.51 9.86
C LEU A 145 -11.40 9.07 10.83
N MET A 146 -10.98 9.97 11.69
CA MET A 146 -11.81 10.62 12.70
C MET A 146 -11.99 12.10 12.35
N ASN A 147 -13.20 12.61 12.55
CA ASN A 147 -13.43 14.05 12.49
C ASN A 147 -12.74 14.72 13.68
N GLY A 148 -11.86 15.69 13.42
CA GLY A 148 -11.08 16.36 14.47
C GLY A 148 -11.91 17.07 15.53
N ASN A 149 -13.10 17.56 15.17
CA ASN A 149 -13.94 18.35 16.07
C ASN A 149 -14.92 17.48 16.87
N SER A 150 -15.48 16.43 16.25
CA SER A 150 -16.52 15.61 16.89
C SER A 150 -16.01 14.28 17.44
N GLY A 151 -14.80 13.85 17.07
CA GLY A 151 -14.29 12.53 17.44
C GLY A 151 -15.09 11.36 16.85
N VAL A 152 -15.90 11.62 15.81
CA VAL A 152 -16.70 10.59 15.13
C VAL A 152 -15.89 9.93 14.03
N LEU A 153 -15.97 8.60 13.92
CA LEU A 153 -15.38 7.80 12.84
C LEU A 153 -16.08 8.14 11.51
N GLN A 154 -15.34 8.74 10.59
CA GLN A 154 -15.82 9.10 9.25
C GLN A 154 -15.57 7.98 8.24
N ASN A 155 -14.43 7.30 8.35
CA ASN A 155 -14.08 6.23 7.43
C ASN A 155 -13.18 5.21 8.14
N TRP A 156 -13.27 3.95 7.72
CA TRP A 156 -12.43 2.88 8.22
C TRP A 156 -12.03 1.96 7.07
N ILE A 157 -10.73 1.94 6.79
CA ILE A 157 -10.16 1.21 5.66
C ILE A 157 -9.14 0.23 6.20
N LYS A 158 -9.19 -1.00 5.69
CA LYS A 158 -8.24 -2.04 6.04
C LYS A 158 -7.78 -2.77 4.79
N GLY A 159 -6.56 -3.28 4.79
CA GLY A 159 -6.01 -4.07 3.70
C GLY A 159 -4.63 -4.60 4.05
N PHE A 160 -3.94 -5.14 3.06
CA PHE A 160 -2.56 -5.57 3.21
C PHE A 160 -1.77 -5.25 1.94
N LEU A 161 -0.45 -5.19 2.09
CA LEU A 161 0.50 -5.05 1.00
C LEU A 161 1.78 -5.82 1.35
N CYS A 162 2.66 -6.01 0.37
CA CYS A 162 4.00 -6.52 0.61
C CYS A 162 5.06 -5.64 -0.08
N ASN A 163 6.31 -5.83 0.29
CA ASN A 163 7.42 -5.20 -0.41
C ASN A 163 7.42 -5.61 -1.89
N GLN A 164 7.83 -4.68 -2.74
CA GLN A 164 7.94 -4.88 -4.17
C GLN A 164 9.40 -5.17 -4.51
N SER A 165 9.63 -6.33 -5.13
CA SER A 165 10.95 -6.74 -5.61
C SER A 165 11.00 -6.56 -7.12
N ASP A 166 12.07 -5.93 -7.61
CA ASP A 166 12.32 -5.71 -9.03
C ASP A 166 13.75 -6.16 -9.38
N PRO A 167 14.01 -6.64 -10.61
CA PRO A 167 15.36 -6.94 -11.06
C PRO A 167 16.31 -5.73 -10.98
N ASP A 168 15.81 -4.50 -11.12
CA ASP A 168 16.56 -3.28 -10.79
C ASP A 168 16.44 -3.00 -9.28
N PRO A 169 17.55 -3.10 -8.50
CA PRO A 169 17.54 -2.83 -7.08
C PRO A 169 17.03 -1.43 -6.70
N GLN A 170 17.11 -0.45 -7.61
CA GLN A 170 16.61 0.91 -7.38
C GLN A 170 15.08 1.01 -7.44
N LEU A 171 14.42 -0.01 -7.98
CA LEU A 171 12.96 -0.09 -8.07
C LEU A 171 12.35 -0.98 -6.98
N CYS A 172 13.19 -1.66 -6.19
CA CYS A 172 12.74 -2.34 -4.97
C CYS A 172 12.15 -1.33 -3.99
N CYS A 173 11.02 -1.68 -3.38
CA CYS A 173 10.36 -0.84 -2.39
C CYS A 173 9.91 -1.65 -1.19
N HIS A 174 10.31 -1.23 -0.01
CA HIS A 174 9.89 -1.85 1.24
C HIS A 174 8.40 -1.59 1.50
N ALA A 175 7.76 -2.49 2.25
CA ALA A 175 6.32 -2.46 2.50
C ALA A 175 5.89 -1.13 3.16
N GLU A 176 6.68 -0.66 4.11
CA GLU A 176 6.51 0.60 4.84
C GLU A 176 6.48 1.79 3.88
N LEU A 177 7.44 1.86 2.96
CA LEU A 177 7.53 2.93 1.97
C LEU A 177 6.40 2.86 0.94
N CYS A 178 6.00 1.65 0.52
CA CYS A 178 4.81 1.43 -0.29
C CYS A 178 3.55 2.00 0.39
N PHE A 179 3.40 1.76 1.70
CA PHE A 179 2.28 2.33 2.46
C PHE A 179 2.37 3.85 2.54
N LEU A 180 3.53 4.42 2.86
CA LEU A 180 3.70 5.87 2.97
C LEU A 180 3.40 6.60 1.65
N ASP A 181 3.89 6.07 0.52
CA ASP A 181 3.57 6.58 -0.81
C ASP A 181 2.06 6.56 -1.07
N TRP A 182 1.39 5.48 -0.66
CA TRP A 182 -0.05 5.33 -0.79
C TRP A 182 -0.85 6.32 0.06
N ILE A 183 -0.61 6.36 1.38
CA ILE A 183 -1.36 7.22 2.30
C ILE A 183 -1.09 8.71 2.02
N SER A 184 0.11 9.06 1.56
CA SER A 184 0.45 10.44 1.18
C SER A 184 -0.33 10.93 -0.04
N SER A 185 -0.89 10.03 -0.86
CA SER A 185 -1.81 10.41 -1.95
C SER A 185 -3.15 10.95 -1.44
N TRP A 186 -3.47 10.78 -0.14
CA TRP A 186 -4.76 11.18 0.43
C TRP A 186 -4.90 12.66 0.73
N GLN A 187 -3.83 13.45 0.57
CA GLN A 187 -3.79 14.87 0.97
C GLN A 187 -4.31 15.05 2.40
N LEU A 188 -3.62 14.41 3.35
CA LEU A 188 -4.02 14.32 4.77
C LEU A 188 -4.33 15.71 5.34
N TYR A 189 -5.64 16.00 5.47
CA TYR A 189 -6.11 17.33 5.87
C TYR A 189 -5.88 17.54 7.37
N PRO A 190 -5.24 18.65 7.81
CA PRO A 190 -4.93 18.88 9.22
C PRO A 190 -6.13 18.90 10.18
N GLY A 191 -7.35 19.17 9.67
CA GLY A 191 -8.59 19.14 10.48
C GLY A 191 -9.16 17.73 10.72
N GLN A 192 -8.50 16.69 10.23
CA GLN A 192 -8.86 15.29 10.45
C GLN A 192 -7.79 14.57 11.26
N HIS A 193 -8.21 13.62 12.08
CA HIS A 193 -7.29 12.75 12.82
C HIS A 193 -7.26 11.35 12.20
N TYR A 194 -6.06 10.85 11.96
CA TYR A 194 -5.85 9.52 11.38
C TYR A 194 -5.25 8.62 12.45
N SER A 195 -5.90 7.51 12.75
CA SER A 195 -5.33 6.43 13.56
C SER A 195 -4.97 5.28 12.64
N ILE A 196 -3.67 5.05 12.47
CA ILE A 196 -3.12 4.02 11.58
C ILE A 196 -2.55 2.90 12.45
N THR A 197 -2.92 1.66 12.17
CA THR A 197 -2.31 0.48 12.79
C THR A 197 -1.66 -0.37 11.72
N TRP A 198 -0.39 -0.72 11.91
CA TRP A 198 0.34 -1.65 11.06
C TRP A 198 0.61 -2.96 11.81
N PHE A 199 0.37 -4.07 11.13
CA PHE A 199 0.78 -5.40 11.53
C PHE A 199 1.80 -5.90 10.50
N LEU A 200 3.06 -5.92 10.90
CA LEU A 200 4.18 -6.21 10.03
C LEU A 200 4.72 -7.61 10.26
N SER A 201 5.11 -8.31 9.20
CA SER A 201 5.83 -9.58 9.34
C SER A 201 7.27 -9.38 9.87
N TRP A 202 7.89 -8.24 9.58
CA TRP A 202 9.22 -7.83 10.01
C TRP A 202 9.18 -6.38 10.48
N SER A 203 9.86 -6.03 11.56
CA SER A 203 9.96 -4.62 11.98
C SER A 203 10.64 -3.78 10.89
N PRO A 204 10.34 -2.47 10.83
CA PRO A 204 10.97 -1.59 9.84
C PRO A 204 12.49 -1.62 9.92
N CYS A 205 13.16 -1.63 8.77
CA CYS A 205 14.61 -1.42 8.69
C CYS A 205 14.97 0.04 9.04
N PRO A 206 16.25 0.37 9.28
CA PRO A 206 16.67 1.72 9.69
C PRO A 206 16.18 2.83 8.75
N ASP A 207 16.35 2.66 7.45
CA ASP A 207 15.93 3.65 6.45
C ASP A 207 14.40 3.85 6.44
N CYS A 208 13.64 2.75 6.54
CA CYS A 208 12.19 2.81 6.62
C CYS A 208 11.73 3.48 7.91
N ALA A 209 12.38 3.15 9.03
CA ALA A 209 12.10 3.76 10.32
C ALA A 209 12.31 5.27 10.29
N GLN A 210 13.39 5.74 9.66
CA GLN A 210 13.67 7.17 9.49
C GLN A 210 12.61 7.87 8.63
N GLU A 211 12.21 7.27 7.51
CA GLU A 211 11.18 7.85 6.64
C GLU A 211 9.79 7.89 7.31
N VAL A 212 9.45 6.86 8.09
CA VAL A 212 8.22 6.83 8.89
C VAL A 212 8.26 7.89 9.99
N ALA A 213 9.37 8.02 10.71
CA ALA A 213 9.53 9.08 11.72
C ALA A 213 9.40 10.47 11.10
N ALA A 214 10.03 10.73 9.95
CA ALA A 214 9.92 11.98 9.22
C ALA A 214 8.49 12.25 8.73
N PHE A 215 7.77 11.20 8.30
CA PHE A 215 6.35 11.31 7.94
C PHE A 215 5.48 11.73 9.13
N LEU A 216 5.67 11.12 10.30
CA LEU A 216 4.90 11.45 11.50
C LEU A 216 5.19 12.86 12.01
N GLN A 217 6.46 13.30 11.96
CA GLN A 217 6.85 14.67 12.32
C GLN A 217 6.17 15.71 11.43
N ARG A 218 6.04 15.44 10.13
CA ARG A 218 5.34 16.33 9.19
C ARG A 218 3.81 16.29 9.33
N ASN A 219 3.27 15.21 9.88
CA ASN A 219 1.84 14.96 9.98
C ASN A 219 1.43 14.69 11.43
N SER A 220 1.50 15.70 12.29
CA SER A 220 1.17 15.60 13.73
C SER A 220 -0.26 15.16 14.05
N HIS A 221 -1.16 15.18 13.06
CA HIS A 221 -2.55 14.74 13.14
C HIS A 221 -2.72 13.25 12.82
N VAL A 222 -1.62 12.54 12.52
CA VAL A 222 -1.58 11.09 12.31
C VAL A 222 -0.97 10.41 13.52
N ARG A 223 -1.65 9.40 14.06
CA ARG A 223 -1.12 8.47 15.06
C ARG A 223 -0.85 7.13 14.39
N LEU A 224 0.31 6.55 14.69
CA LEU A 224 0.72 5.26 14.16
C LEU A 224 1.01 4.29 15.30
N TYR A 225 0.47 3.09 15.16
CA TYR A 225 0.73 1.92 16.01
C TYR A 225 1.37 0.85 15.13
N ILE A 226 2.50 0.29 15.56
CA ILE A 226 3.23 -0.74 14.82
C ILE A 226 3.32 -2.00 15.67
N PHE A 227 2.78 -3.09 15.16
CA PHE A 227 2.95 -4.42 15.74
C PHE A 227 3.75 -5.30 14.78
N ALA A 228 4.98 -5.62 15.16
CA ALA A 228 5.85 -6.47 14.35
C ALA A 228 5.79 -7.93 14.83
N ALA A 229 5.71 -8.87 13.90
CA ALA A 229 5.78 -10.29 14.20
C ALA A 229 7.21 -10.73 14.54
N ARG A 230 8.23 -10.05 14.01
CA ARG A 230 9.66 -10.30 14.22
C ARG A 230 10.45 -9.00 14.19
N ILE A 231 11.56 -8.94 14.91
CA ILE A 231 12.54 -7.85 14.82
C ILE A 231 13.48 -8.16 13.65
N HIS A 232 13.70 -7.18 12.78
CA HIS A 232 14.63 -7.25 11.65
C HIS A 232 16.02 -6.81 12.09
N ASP A 233 16.77 -7.73 12.70
CA ASP A 233 18.07 -7.47 13.36
C ASP A 233 19.29 -7.63 12.44
N CYS A 234 19.09 -7.89 11.14
CA CYS A 234 20.18 -8.14 10.20
C CYS A 234 20.76 -6.87 9.54
N CYS A 235 20.14 -5.70 9.74
CA CYS A 235 20.65 -4.42 9.26
C CYS A 235 21.40 -3.68 10.37
N GLU A 236 22.59 -3.16 10.08
CA GLU A 236 23.25 -2.22 10.98
C GLU A 236 22.35 -0.99 11.22
N GLY A 237 22.32 -0.47 12.45
CA GLY A 237 21.49 0.69 12.79
C GLY A 237 20.02 0.37 13.11
N TYR A 238 19.62 -0.91 13.16
CA TYR A 238 18.21 -1.27 13.37
C TYR A 238 17.69 -0.81 14.74
N GLU A 239 18.53 -0.87 15.78
CA GLU A 239 18.19 -0.41 17.12
C GLU A 239 17.90 1.10 17.14
N GLU A 240 18.76 1.90 16.51
CA GLU A 240 18.58 3.35 16.34
C GLU A 240 17.31 3.67 15.54
N GLY A 241 17.02 2.89 14.50
CA GLY A 241 15.80 3.02 13.71
C GLY A 241 14.55 2.82 14.58
N LEU A 242 14.50 1.72 15.35
CA LEU A 242 13.37 1.45 16.24
C LEU A 242 13.22 2.50 17.35
N ARG A 243 14.33 2.95 17.96
CA ARG A 243 14.33 4.07 18.92
C ARG A 243 13.80 5.36 18.29
N SER A 244 14.16 5.64 17.04
CA SER A 244 13.70 6.85 16.33
C SER A 244 12.19 6.84 16.09
N LEU A 245 11.60 5.66 15.82
CA LEU A 245 10.15 5.51 15.69
C LEU A 245 9.42 5.77 17.01
N ASP A 246 9.94 5.22 18.11
CA ASP A 246 9.37 5.41 19.45
C ASP A 246 9.44 6.89 19.86
N ASN A 247 10.60 7.53 19.65
CA ASN A 247 10.80 8.97 19.88
C ASN A 247 9.92 9.85 18.99
N ALA A 248 9.51 9.38 17.81
CA ALA A 248 8.56 10.09 16.94
C ALA A 248 7.10 9.97 17.42
N GLY A 249 6.85 9.33 18.56
CA GLY A 249 5.52 9.15 19.15
C GLY A 249 4.76 7.94 18.63
N THR A 250 5.45 7.00 17.96
CA THR A 250 4.87 5.73 17.50
C THR A 250 4.85 4.73 18.64
N ASN A 251 3.74 4.04 18.86
CA ASN A 251 3.75 2.88 19.75
C ASN A 251 4.20 1.65 18.95
N ILE A 252 5.41 1.15 19.21
CA ILE A 252 5.92 -0.07 18.59
C ILE A 252 5.89 -1.24 19.58
N GLY A 253 5.37 -2.38 19.13
CA GLY A 253 5.24 -3.60 19.93
C GLY A 253 5.46 -4.87 19.11
N ILE A 254 5.66 -5.98 19.82
CA ILE A 254 5.72 -7.32 19.21
C ILE A 254 4.34 -7.95 19.27
N MET A 255 3.86 -8.49 18.14
CA MET A 255 2.56 -9.16 18.07
C MET A 255 2.43 -10.28 19.11
N THR A 256 1.36 -10.23 19.89
CA THR A 256 0.93 -11.31 20.80
C THR A 256 0.02 -12.28 20.04
N TYR A 257 -0.49 -13.29 20.74
CA TYR A 257 -1.57 -14.14 20.22
C TYR A 257 -2.76 -13.31 19.70
N ARG A 258 -3.13 -12.22 20.39
CA ARG A 258 -4.30 -11.40 20.05
C ARG A 258 -4.14 -10.71 18.71
N GLU A 259 -2.98 -10.12 18.43
CA GLU A 259 -2.73 -9.46 17.15
C GLU A 259 -2.65 -10.49 16.01
N PHE A 260 -2.09 -11.69 16.23
CA PHE A 260 -2.10 -12.75 15.21
C PHE A 260 -3.51 -13.26 14.91
N GLU A 261 -4.31 -13.52 15.93
CA GLU A 261 -5.70 -13.93 15.79
C GLU A 261 -6.55 -12.85 15.11
N TYR A 262 -6.32 -11.59 15.49
CA TYR A 262 -6.95 -10.44 14.83
C TYR A 262 -6.61 -10.41 13.33
N CYS A 263 -5.33 -10.50 13.00
CA CYS A 263 -4.90 -10.44 11.61
C CYS A 263 -5.47 -11.58 10.78
N TRP A 264 -5.49 -12.79 11.34
CA TRP A 264 -6.10 -13.96 10.73
C TRP A 264 -7.58 -13.72 10.41
N ARG A 265 -8.33 -13.12 11.33
CA ARG A 265 -9.76 -12.82 11.12
C ARG A 265 -9.99 -11.66 10.16
N ALA A 266 -9.13 -10.64 10.19
CA ALA A 266 -9.37 -9.38 9.51
C ALA A 266 -8.83 -9.34 8.08
N PHE A 267 -7.73 -10.04 7.80
CA PHE A 267 -6.96 -9.92 6.56
C PHE A 267 -6.72 -11.24 5.84
N VAL A 268 -7.12 -12.39 6.38
CA VAL A 268 -6.86 -13.70 5.74
C VAL A 268 -8.16 -14.31 5.25
N ASP A 269 -8.13 -14.94 4.08
CA ASP A 269 -9.24 -15.76 3.57
C ASP A 269 -9.27 -17.09 4.32
N ASN A 270 -9.64 -17.00 5.60
CA ASN A 270 -9.61 -18.12 6.53
C ASN A 270 -10.79 -19.09 6.34
N GLN A 271 -11.73 -18.80 5.44
CA GLN A 271 -12.95 -19.60 5.22
C GLN A 271 -13.68 -19.93 6.53
N LEU A 272 -13.72 -18.99 7.47
CA LEU A 272 -14.28 -19.10 8.84
C LEU A 272 -13.54 -20.07 9.78
N TRP A 273 -12.39 -20.62 9.38
CA TRP A 273 -11.56 -21.43 10.27
C TRP A 273 -10.90 -20.56 11.34
N PRO A 274 -10.88 -21.00 12.61
CA PRO A 274 -10.23 -20.27 13.68
C PRO A 274 -8.71 -20.26 13.49
N PHE A 275 -8.06 -19.21 13.99
CA PHE A 275 -6.60 -19.13 14.03
C PHE A 275 -6.04 -20.26 14.89
N LYS A 276 -5.07 -21.01 14.34
CA LYS A 276 -4.34 -22.04 15.09
C LYS A 276 -2.92 -21.54 15.38
N PRO A 277 -2.57 -21.27 16.65
CA PRO A 277 -1.24 -20.79 16.99
C PRO A 277 -0.19 -21.87 16.69
N TRP A 278 0.94 -21.47 16.10
CA TRP A 278 2.06 -22.37 15.89
C TRP A 278 2.84 -22.62 17.19
N ARG A 279 3.58 -23.74 17.23
CA ARG A 279 4.46 -24.08 18.35
C ARG A 279 5.47 -22.94 18.61
N GLY A 280 5.55 -22.52 19.86
CA GLY A 280 6.51 -21.49 20.30
C GLY A 280 6.04 -20.05 20.17
N LEU A 281 4.83 -19.78 19.65
CA LEU A 281 4.31 -18.41 19.45
C LEU A 281 4.50 -17.52 20.68
N LYS A 282 4.04 -17.98 21.85
CA LYS A 282 4.13 -17.24 23.13
C LYS A 282 5.58 -17.02 23.57
N ARG A 283 6.39 -18.09 23.59
CA ARG A 283 7.81 -18.02 23.99
C ARG A 283 8.61 -17.06 23.10
N ASN A 284 8.37 -17.10 21.80
CA ASN A 284 9.05 -16.22 20.85
C ASN A 284 8.61 -14.76 21.02
N HIS A 285 7.31 -14.53 21.24
CA HIS A 285 6.79 -13.21 21.57
C HIS A 285 7.47 -12.65 22.83
N GLU A 286 7.56 -13.41 23.92
CA GLU A 286 8.22 -12.98 25.16
C GLU A 286 9.69 -12.64 24.93
N PHE A 287 10.43 -13.50 24.20
CA PHE A 287 11.83 -13.26 23.85
C PHE A 287 12.02 -11.96 23.09
N MET A 288 11.26 -11.76 21.99
CA MET A 288 11.39 -10.56 21.16
C MET A 288 10.85 -9.31 21.86
N SER A 289 9.84 -9.42 22.72
CA SER A 289 9.33 -8.29 23.49
C SER A 289 10.38 -7.79 24.48
N ASN A 290 11.07 -8.70 25.17
CA ASN A 290 12.19 -8.34 26.04
C ASN A 290 13.35 -7.73 25.25
N GLN A 291 13.63 -8.23 24.04
CA GLN A 291 14.61 -7.62 23.14
C GLN A 291 14.22 -6.20 22.74
N LEU A 292 12.97 -5.99 22.30
CA LEU A 292 12.46 -4.67 21.93
C LEU A 292 12.53 -3.70 23.11
N GLN A 293 12.12 -4.13 24.31
CA GLN A 293 12.21 -3.30 25.51
C GLN A 293 13.65 -2.85 25.81
N ARG A 294 14.66 -3.70 25.61
CA ARG A 294 16.07 -3.30 25.78
C ARG A 294 16.53 -2.31 24.71
N ILE A 295 16.01 -2.40 23.49
CA ILE A 295 16.34 -1.49 22.40
C ILE A 295 15.78 -0.09 22.67
N LEU A 296 14.56 -0.01 23.22
CA LEU A 296 13.83 1.24 23.47
C LEU A 296 14.22 1.96 24.78
N GLN A 297 15.05 1.35 25.62
CA GLN A 297 15.64 1.99 26.82
C GLN A 297 16.81 2.90 26.45
#